data_AF-A0A1Z5L091-F1
#
_entry.id   AF-A0A1Z5L091-F1
#
_cell.length_a   1.000
_cell.length_b   1.000
_cell.length_c   1.000
_cell.angle_alpha   90.00
_cell.angle_beta   90.00
_cell.angle_gamma   90.00
#
_symmetry.space_group_name_H-M   'P 1'
#
loop_
_entity.id
_entity.type
_entity.pdbx_description
1 polymer ?
#
loop_
_entity_poly.entity_id
_entity_poly.type
_entity_poly.pdbx_seq_one_letter_code
_entity_poly.pdbx_strand_id
1 'polypeptide(L)'
;MGERPRYPDIPGAREYTITSDDLFFLPHCPGRTLIVGASYVALECAGFLKGIGLDVTVMVRSILLRGFDQDMAERIGEYMGSEGIKFLRPCVPTSIEQIEEGSPGKLRVTAIHNGETIVEEYNTVLLAIGRVPCTKGMGLEKVGVKVNPRNGKVPVINEQTNIPHIYAVGDILDGLPELTPVAIQAGILLARRLYDNSTIQCDYTNVPTTVFTPIEYGCVGLSEESAFSKYGEENIEVFHSNFTPLEWTVPKRGQNAGYVKIVCVLSENNKIVGFHYLGPNAGEVTQAFATAMKLGATKADLDATIGIHPTCAEVATTLTITKRSGASTKQKGC
;
A
#
# COMPACT_ATOMS: atom_id res chain seq x y z
N MET A 1 7.40 -8.75 -18.30
CA MET A 1 5.94 -8.51 -18.40
C MET A 1 5.41 -8.19 -17.03
N GLY A 2 4.35 -7.40 -16.94
CA GLY A 2 3.71 -7.08 -15.68
C GLY A 2 2.21 -7.28 -15.77
N GLU A 3 1.48 -6.34 -15.18
CA GLU A 3 0.02 -6.35 -15.15
C GLU A 3 -0.58 -5.14 -15.83
N ARG A 4 -1.90 -5.16 -16.05
CA ARG A 4 -2.69 -3.99 -16.49
C ARG A 4 -3.85 -3.71 -15.54
N PRO A 5 -4.33 -2.46 -15.46
CA PRO A 5 -5.50 -2.12 -14.65
C PRO A 5 -6.74 -2.97 -14.98
N ARG A 6 -7.52 -3.29 -13.95
CA ARG A 6 -8.79 -4.01 -14.07
C ARG A 6 -9.96 -3.05 -14.25
N TYR A 7 -10.90 -3.43 -15.09
CA TYR A 7 -12.21 -2.79 -15.21
C TYR A 7 -13.30 -3.66 -14.57
N PRO A 8 -14.31 -3.06 -13.91
CA PRO A 8 -15.51 -3.77 -13.50
C PRO A 8 -16.38 -4.10 -14.71
N ASP A 9 -17.20 -5.14 -14.58
CA ASP A 9 -18.17 -5.53 -15.61
C ASP A 9 -19.50 -4.79 -15.38
N ILE A 10 -19.48 -3.48 -15.68
CA ILE A 10 -20.65 -2.60 -15.60
C ILE A 10 -20.72 -1.70 -16.84
N PRO A 11 -21.92 -1.25 -17.26
CA PRO A 11 -22.07 -0.36 -18.40
C PRO A 11 -21.27 0.95 -18.25
N GLY A 12 -20.57 1.33 -19.33
CA GLY A 12 -19.82 2.58 -19.44
C GLY A 12 -18.46 2.60 -18.74
N ALA A 13 -18.10 1.54 -18.02
CA ALA A 13 -16.82 1.49 -17.30
C ALA A 13 -15.62 1.57 -18.25
N ARG A 14 -15.63 0.90 -19.40
CA ARG A 14 -14.48 0.90 -20.32
C ARG A 14 -14.47 2.13 -21.23
N GLU A 15 -15.64 2.67 -21.50
CA GLU A 15 -15.89 3.72 -22.46
C GLU A 15 -15.59 5.11 -21.89
N TYR A 16 -15.94 5.34 -20.61
CA TYR A 16 -15.97 6.68 -20.04
C TYR A 16 -15.03 6.90 -18.85
N THR A 17 -14.43 5.83 -18.30
CA THR A 17 -13.53 5.96 -17.16
C THR A 17 -12.08 5.88 -17.56
N ILE A 18 -11.23 6.37 -16.67
CA ILE A 18 -9.79 6.26 -16.79
C ILE A 18 -9.23 5.31 -15.73
N THR A 19 -7.99 4.90 -15.94
CA THR A 19 -7.19 4.15 -14.97
C THR A 19 -5.92 4.93 -14.66
N SER A 20 -5.07 4.37 -13.78
CA SER A 20 -3.74 4.93 -13.53
C SER A 20 -2.88 5.03 -14.80
N ASP A 21 -3.11 4.16 -15.79
CA ASP A 21 -2.36 4.18 -17.06
C ASP A 21 -2.61 5.50 -17.82
N ASP A 22 -3.79 6.09 -17.64
CA ASP A 22 -4.23 7.30 -18.36
C ASP A 22 -4.00 8.57 -17.54
N LEU A 23 -4.21 8.51 -16.21
CA LEU A 23 -4.20 9.68 -15.32
C LEU A 23 -2.92 10.52 -15.43
N PHE A 24 -1.76 9.87 -15.50
CA PHE A 24 -0.46 10.56 -15.51
C PHE A 24 -0.11 11.20 -16.87
N PHE A 25 -0.92 10.94 -17.90
CA PHE A 25 -0.75 11.50 -19.24
C PHE A 25 -2.00 12.26 -19.71
N LEU A 26 -2.94 12.55 -18.79
CA LEU A 26 -4.18 13.24 -19.12
C LEU A 26 -3.89 14.65 -19.67
N PRO A 27 -4.37 15.03 -20.86
CA PRO A 27 -4.00 16.30 -21.50
C PRO A 27 -4.75 17.52 -20.92
N HIS A 28 -5.65 17.30 -19.97
CA HIS A 28 -6.46 18.31 -19.32
C HIS A 28 -6.62 17.99 -17.83
N CYS A 29 -7.07 18.97 -17.05
CA CYS A 29 -7.32 18.80 -15.61
C CYS A 29 -8.50 17.82 -15.39
N PRO A 30 -8.39 16.81 -14.50
CA PRO A 30 -9.47 15.85 -14.22
C PRO A 30 -10.77 16.47 -13.67
N GLY A 31 -10.70 17.67 -13.06
CA GLY A 31 -11.85 18.30 -12.40
C GLY A 31 -12.33 17.51 -11.17
N ARG A 32 -13.63 17.58 -10.87
CA ARG A 32 -14.24 16.80 -9.77
C ARG A 32 -14.10 15.31 -10.06
N THR A 33 -13.36 14.58 -9.23
CA THR A 33 -12.93 13.22 -9.55
C THR A 33 -13.46 12.19 -8.55
N LEU A 34 -14.09 11.14 -9.06
CA LEU A 34 -14.41 9.94 -8.28
C LEU A 34 -13.29 8.91 -8.44
N ILE A 35 -12.76 8.41 -7.33
CA ILE A 35 -11.83 7.28 -7.29
C ILE A 35 -12.59 6.04 -6.85
N VAL A 36 -12.67 5.02 -7.69
CA VAL A 36 -13.28 3.72 -7.35
C VAL A 36 -12.17 2.74 -6.97
N GLY A 37 -12.11 2.37 -5.70
CA GLY A 37 -11.08 1.49 -5.16
C GLY A 37 -10.53 1.96 -3.83
N ALA A 38 -9.76 1.10 -3.18
CA ALA A 38 -9.14 1.36 -1.87
C ALA A 38 -7.75 0.71 -1.74
N SER A 39 -7.10 0.49 -2.89
CA SER A 39 -5.70 0.05 -2.99
C SER A 39 -4.76 1.23 -2.73
N TYR A 40 -3.45 0.98 -2.65
CA TYR A 40 -2.45 2.05 -2.54
C TYR A 40 -2.58 3.03 -3.71
N VAL A 41 -2.70 2.54 -4.96
CA VAL A 41 -2.94 3.39 -6.15
C VAL A 41 -4.15 4.29 -5.97
N ALA A 42 -5.25 3.76 -5.43
CA ALA A 42 -6.48 4.53 -5.22
C ALA A 42 -6.26 5.67 -4.22
N LEU A 43 -5.64 5.38 -3.08
CA LEU A 43 -5.46 6.37 -2.01
C LEU A 43 -4.36 7.39 -2.34
N GLU A 44 -3.29 6.97 -3.01
CA GLU A 44 -2.25 7.86 -3.53
C GLU A 44 -2.83 8.85 -4.55
N CYS A 45 -3.57 8.35 -5.54
CA CYS A 45 -4.22 9.19 -6.55
C CYS A 45 -5.23 10.15 -5.92
N ALA A 46 -6.09 9.65 -5.03
CA ALA A 46 -7.03 10.51 -4.30
C ALA A 46 -6.30 11.61 -3.52
N GLY A 47 -5.21 11.24 -2.86
CA GLY A 47 -4.38 12.10 -2.05
C GLY A 47 -3.78 13.25 -2.84
N PHE A 48 -3.01 12.94 -3.90
CA PHE A 48 -2.36 13.99 -4.66
C PHE A 48 -3.36 14.85 -5.46
N LEU A 49 -4.45 14.27 -5.97
CA LEU A 49 -5.49 15.04 -6.68
C LEU A 49 -6.16 16.05 -5.74
N LYS A 50 -6.40 15.66 -4.48
CA LYS A 50 -6.85 16.59 -3.44
C LYS A 50 -5.79 17.64 -3.12
N GLY A 51 -4.53 17.21 -2.99
CA GLY A 51 -3.38 18.08 -2.69
C GLY A 51 -3.15 19.19 -3.73
N ILE A 52 -3.48 18.94 -5.00
CA ILE A 52 -3.45 19.96 -6.07
C ILE A 52 -4.76 20.77 -6.18
N GLY A 53 -5.71 20.59 -5.25
CA GLY A 53 -6.89 21.43 -5.10
C GLY A 53 -8.19 20.89 -5.71
N LEU A 54 -8.27 19.63 -6.12
CA LEU A 54 -9.50 19.07 -6.71
C LEU A 54 -10.51 18.58 -5.67
N ASP A 55 -11.80 18.55 -6.03
CA ASP A 55 -12.83 17.84 -5.27
C ASP A 55 -12.75 16.35 -5.58
N VAL A 56 -12.46 15.55 -4.54
CA VAL A 56 -12.17 14.12 -4.66
C VAL A 56 -13.07 13.34 -3.73
N THR A 57 -13.72 12.33 -4.30
CA THR A 57 -14.47 11.31 -3.57
C THR A 57 -13.83 9.94 -3.80
N VAL A 58 -13.69 9.13 -2.75
CA VAL A 58 -13.21 7.74 -2.81
C VAL A 58 -14.35 6.79 -2.49
N MET A 59 -14.62 5.86 -3.40
CA MET A 59 -15.65 4.84 -3.25
C MET A 59 -15.00 3.50 -2.86
N VAL A 60 -15.36 3.02 -1.67
CA VAL A 60 -14.73 1.87 -1.01
C VAL A 60 -15.72 0.73 -0.90
N ARG A 61 -15.42 -0.41 -1.52
CA ARG A 61 -16.27 -1.60 -1.43
C ARG A 61 -16.35 -2.19 -0.02
N SER A 62 -15.24 -2.19 0.72
CA SER A 62 -15.15 -2.86 2.03
C SER A 62 -14.19 -2.16 3.00
N ILE A 63 -12.90 -2.46 2.91
CA ILE A 63 -11.82 -1.94 3.77
C ILE A 63 -10.75 -1.23 2.95
N LEU A 64 -9.99 -0.35 3.61
CA LEU A 64 -8.84 0.32 3.03
C LEU A 64 -7.61 -0.60 3.05
N LEU A 65 -6.77 -0.50 2.02
CA LEU A 65 -5.45 -1.15 1.95
C LEU A 65 -5.47 -2.62 2.39
N ARG A 66 -6.38 -3.43 1.84
CA ARG A 66 -6.46 -4.86 2.14
C ARG A 66 -5.08 -5.51 1.97
N GLY A 67 -4.64 -6.23 3.01
CA GLY A 67 -3.32 -6.89 3.05
C GLY A 67 -2.26 -6.09 3.81
N PHE A 68 -2.51 -4.81 4.09
CA PHE A 68 -1.73 -4.03 5.04
C PHE A 68 -2.35 -4.09 6.45
N ASP A 69 -1.58 -3.67 7.43
CA ASP A 69 -2.04 -3.48 8.80
C ASP A 69 -3.26 -2.54 8.86
N GLN A 70 -4.39 -3.05 9.35
CA GLN A 70 -5.66 -2.33 9.28
C GLN A 70 -5.75 -1.13 10.22
N ASP A 71 -5.04 -1.12 11.37
CA ASP A 71 -4.95 0.08 12.23
C ASP A 71 -4.22 1.21 11.50
N MET A 72 -3.15 0.89 10.76
CA MET A 72 -2.46 1.87 9.91
C MET A 72 -3.34 2.37 8.75
N ALA A 73 -4.07 1.46 8.10
CA ALA A 73 -4.95 1.79 6.98
C ALA A 73 -6.09 2.74 7.37
N GLU A 74 -6.73 2.52 8.54
CA GLU A 74 -7.79 3.41 9.02
C GLU A 74 -7.24 4.78 9.40
N ARG A 75 -6.06 4.88 10.02
CA ARG A 75 -5.40 6.18 10.31
C ARG A 75 -5.11 7.00 9.05
N ILE A 76 -4.71 6.34 7.96
CA ILE A 76 -4.54 6.98 6.65
C ILE A 76 -5.88 7.53 6.17
N GLY A 77 -6.95 6.72 6.24
CA GLY A 77 -8.30 7.14 5.87
C GLY A 77 -8.82 8.32 6.68
N GLU A 78 -8.63 8.30 8.00
CA GLU A 78 -8.99 9.39 8.92
C GLU A 78 -8.24 10.68 8.57
N TYR A 79 -6.92 10.60 8.32
CA TYR A 79 -6.13 11.75 7.91
C TYR A 79 -6.63 12.33 6.59
N MET A 80 -6.80 11.49 5.56
CA MET A 80 -7.32 11.90 4.25
C MET A 80 -8.72 12.53 4.36
N GLY A 81 -9.58 11.98 5.22
CA GLY A 81 -10.90 12.53 5.50
C GLY A 81 -10.83 13.91 6.15
N SER A 82 -9.92 14.10 7.11
CA SER A 82 -9.69 15.40 7.75
C SER A 82 -9.13 16.46 6.78
N GLU A 83 -8.40 16.03 5.76
CA GLU A 83 -7.91 16.87 4.65
C GLU A 83 -8.99 17.11 3.56
N GLY A 84 -10.23 16.67 3.78
CA GLY A 84 -11.38 16.98 2.95
C GLY A 84 -11.58 16.05 1.75
N ILE A 85 -11.03 14.83 1.79
CA ILE A 85 -11.39 13.74 0.86
C ILE A 85 -12.67 13.06 1.37
N LYS A 86 -13.69 12.96 0.53
CA LYS A 86 -14.96 12.30 0.89
C LYS A 86 -14.82 10.80 0.69
N PHE A 87 -15.25 9.99 1.66
CA PHE A 87 -15.28 8.53 1.53
C PHE A 87 -16.73 8.02 1.49
N LEU A 88 -17.05 7.20 0.47
CA LEU A 88 -18.30 6.45 0.37
C LEU A 88 -18.02 4.99 0.70
N ARG A 89 -18.43 4.52 1.88
CA ARG A 89 -18.06 3.21 2.41
C ARG A 89 -19.19 2.61 3.27
N PRO A 90 -19.65 1.37 3.01
CA PRO A 90 -19.44 0.58 1.79
C PRO A 90 -20.21 1.13 0.59
N CYS A 91 -19.55 1.19 -0.57
CA CYS A 91 -20.17 1.61 -1.82
C CYS A 91 -19.53 0.96 -3.07
N VAL A 92 -20.35 0.65 -4.09
CA VAL A 92 -19.93 0.01 -5.36
C VAL A 92 -20.69 0.63 -6.54
N PRO A 93 -20.03 0.98 -7.66
CA PRO A 93 -20.71 1.53 -8.82
C PRO A 93 -21.45 0.44 -9.61
N THR A 94 -22.57 0.81 -10.22
CA THR A 94 -23.43 -0.09 -11.02
C THR A 94 -23.56 0.37 -12.47
N SER A 95 -23.44 1.66 -12.76
CA SER A 95 -23.37 2.19 -14.13
C SER A 95 -22.64 3.53 -14.18
N ILE A 96 -22.08 3.83 -15.35
CA ILE A 96 -21.42 5.10 -15.65
C ILE A 96 -21.95 5.61 -16.99
N GLU A 97 -22.48 6.81 -17.02
CA GLU A 97 -23.10 7.41 -18.19
C GLU A 97 -22.45 8.76 -18.50
N GLN A 98 -22.10 9.00 -19.76
CA GLN A 98 -21.68 10.33 -20.19
C GLN A 98 -22.91 11.24 -20.35
N ILE A 99 -22.88 12.39 -19.69
CA ILE A 99 -23.96 13.38 -19.75
C ILE A 99 -23.54 14.66 -20.47
N GLU A 100 -22.23 14.92 -20.57
CA GLU A 100 -21.66 16.03 -21.34
C GLU A 100 -20.29 15.62 -21.89
N GLU A 101 -20.06 15.80 -23.19
CA GLU A 101 -18.74 15.63 -23.81
C GLU A 101 -17.84 16.83 -23.48
N GLY A 102 -16.53 16.62 -23.33
CA GLY A 102 -15.60 17.72 -23.04
C GLY A 102 -14.25 17.28 -22.48
N SER A 103 -13.43 18.25 -22.08
CA SER A 103 -12.10 18.05 -21.49
C SER A 103 -11.86 19.03 -20.34
N PRO A 104 -12.42 18.78 -19.14
CA PRO A 104 -13.16 17.57 -18.80
C PRO A 104 -14.64 17.65 -19.19
N GLY A 105 -15.21 16.51 -19.57
CA GLY A 105 -16.65 16.35 -19.75
C GLY A 105 -17.36 16.15 -18.41
N LYS A 106 -18.54 15.51 -18.44
CA LYS A 106 -19.32 15.22 -17.25
C LYS A 106 -19.94 13.83 -17.34
N LEU A 107 -19.80 13.08 -16.26
CA LEU A 107 -20.20 11.70 -16.08
C LEU A 107 -21.17 11.58 -14.92
N ARG A 108 -22.25 10.82 -15.10
CA ARG A 108 -23.16 10.40 -14.05
C ARG A 108 -22.78 9.00 -13.59
N VAL A 109 -22.60 8.82 -12.29
CA VAL A 109 -22.29 7.53 -11.67
C VAL A 109 -23.46 7.10 -10.81
N THR A 110 -24.02 5.93 -11.13
CA THR A 110 -24.99 5.25 -10.26
C THR A 110 -24.25 4.22 -9.42
N ALA A 111 -24.53 4.17 -8.13
CA ALA A 111 -23.87 3.26 -7.21
C ALA A 111 -24.83 2.78 -6.11
N ILE A 112 -24.50 1.65 -5.49
CA ILE A 112 -25.16 1.19 -4.26
C ILE A 112 -24.30 1.59 -3.08
N HIS A 113 -24.84 2.41 -2.18
CA HIS A 113 -24.22 2.84 -0.93
C HIS A 113 -25.14 2.40 0.22
N ASN A 114 -24.63 1.57 1.13
CA ASN A 114 -25.43 1.05 2.27
C ASN A 114 -26.76 0.39 1.86
N GLY A 115 -26.78 -0.24 0.68
CA GLY A 115 -27.99 -0.87 0.13
C GLY A 115 -28.94 0.08 -0.60
N GLU A 116 -28.67 1.39 -0.57
CA GLU A 116 -29.47 2.40 -1.27
C GLU A 116 -28.79 2.82 -2.57
N THR A 117 -29.60 3.14 -3.58
CA THR A 117 -29.08 3.67 -4.85
C THR A 117 -28.79 5.16 -4.70
N ILE A 118 -27.57 5.55 -5.01
CA ILE A 118 -27.14 6.94 -5.10
C ILE A 118 -26.74 7.28 -6.53
N VAL A 119 -26.92 8.54 -6.92
CA VAL A 119 -26.55 9.07 -8.23
C VAL A 119 -25.80 10.38 -8.00
N GLU A 120 -24.57 10.44 -8.50
CA GLU A 120 -23.68 11.61 -8.35
C GLU A 120 -22.99 11.91 -9.69
N GLU A 121 -22.60 13.16 -9.88
CA GLU A 121 -21.97 13.62 -11.11
C GLU A 121 -20.51 14.02 -10.87
N TYR A 122 -19.63 13.56 -11.76
CA TYR A 122 -18.19 13.79 -11.71
C TYR A 122 -17.69 14.22 -13.08
N ASN A 123 -16.56 14.92 -13.12
CA ASN A 123 -15.87 15.21 -14.36
C ASN A 123 -15.08 13.98 -14.84
N THR A 124 -14.42 13.31 -13.91
CA THR A 124 -13.57 12.14 -14.17
C THR A 124 -13.88 11.02 -13.17
N VAL A 125 -13.84 9.77 -13.64
CA VAL A 125 -13.91 8.57 -12.80
C VAL A 125 -12.63 7.77 -13.01
N LEU A 126 -11.85 7.58 -11.94
CA LEU A 126 -10.64 6.76 -11.92
C LEU A 126 -10.94 5.37 -11.34
N LEU A 127 -10.66 4.32 -12.10
CA LEU A 127 -10.75 2.93 -11.64
C LEU A 127 -9.40 2.45 -11.11
N ALA A 128 -9.32 2.16 -9.82
CA ALA A 128 -8.15 1.64 -9.12
C ALA A 128 -8.49 0.36 -8.31
N ILE A 129 -9.22 -0.56 -8.96
CA ILE A 129 -9.81 -1.76 -8.34
C ILE A 129 -8.93 -3.03 -8.45
N GLY A 130 -7.63 -2.84 -8.62
CA GLY A 130 -6.64 -3.90 -8.80
C GLY A 130 -6.18 -4.06 -10.24
N ARG A 131 -5.24 -4.99 -10.44
CA ARG A 131 -4.58 -5.25 -11.71
C ARG A 131 -4.75 -6.72 -12.12
N VAL A 132 -4.43 -7.02 -13.37
CA VAL A 132 -4.54 -8.36 -13.96
C VAL A 132 -3.24 -8.69 -14.68
N PRO A 133 -2.63 -9.87 -14.43
CA PRO A 133 -1.37 -10.23 -15.06
C PRO A 133 -1.51 -10.45 -16.56
N CYS A 134 -0.50 -10.01 -17.32
CA CYS A 134 -0.43 -10.16 -18.76
C CYS A 134 0.05 -11.56 -19.16
N THR A 135 -0.68 -12.61 -18.74
CA THR A 135 -0.32 -14.01 -19.03
C THR A 135 -1.26 -14.68 -20.03
N LYS A 136 -2.41 -14.08 -20.34
CA LYS A 136 -3.37 -14.56 -21.34
C LYS A 136 -2.98 -14.12 -22.75
N GLY A 137 -3.21 -14.97 -23.75
CA GLY A 137 -3.01 -14.64 -25.18
C GLY A 137 -1.56 -14.70 -25.65
N MET A 138 -0.69 -15.34 -24.88
CA MET A 138 0.76 -15.33 -25.09
C MET A 138 1.38 -16.61 -25.62
N GLY A 139 0.57 -17.67 -25.76
CA GLY A 139 1.12 -18.97 -26.12
C GLY A 139 1.79 -19.71 -24.96
N LEU A 140 1.59 -19.29 -23.69
CA LEU A 140 2.11 -20.02 -22.53
C LEU A 140 1.60 -21.47 -22.51
N GLU A 141 0.36 -21.66 -22.94
CA GLU A 141 -0.27 -22.97 -23.11
C GLU A 141 0.44 -23.83 -24.18
N LYS A 142 0.99 -23.21 -25.22
CA LYS A 142 1.70 -23.91 -26.32
C LYS A 142 3.07 -24.42 -25.89
N VAL A 143 3.70 -23.74 -24.94
CA VAL A 143 5.01 -24.12 -24.36
C VAL A 143 4.87 -24.86 -23.04
N GLY A 144 3.65 -25.08 -22.54
CA GLY A 144 3.36 -25.86 -21.34
C GLY A 144 3.64 -25.13 -20.02
N VAL A 145 3.78 -23.81 -20.01
CA VAL A 145 3.95 -23.02 -18.78
C VAL A 145 2.62 -22.97 -18.03
N LYS A 146 2.62 -23.40 -16.77
CA LYS A 146 1.45 -23.38 -15.89
C LYS A 146 1.23 -21.97 -15.34
N VAL A 147 -0.03 -21.58 -15.30
CA VAL A 147 -0.51 -20.36 -14.62
C VAL A 147 -1.53 -20.76 -13.58
N ASN A 148 -1.58 -20.04 -12.45
CA ASN A 148 -2.61 -20.23 -11.45
C ASN A 148 -3.97 -19.79 -12.05
N PRO A 149 -4.96 -20.69 -12.17
CA PRO A 149 -6.21 -20.39 -12.84
C PRO A 149 -7.08 -19.36 -12.10
N ARG A 150 -6.84 -19.14 -10.80
CA ARG A 150 -7.63 -18.19 -9.98
C ARG A 150 -7.21 -16.75 -10.19
N ASN A 151 -5.91 -16.48 -10.27
CA ASN A 151 -5.37 -15.11 -10.33
C ASN A 151 -4.57 -14.82 -11.63
N GLY A 152 -4.27 -15.83 -12.44
CA GLY A 152 -3.52 -15.70 -13.68
C GLY A 152 -2.00 -15.54 -13.49
N LYS A 153 -1.49 -15.62 -12.26
CA LYS A 153 -0.07 -15.49 -11.94
C LYS A 153 0.71 -16.77 -12.27
N VAL A 154 2.03 -16.68 -12.34
CA VAL A 154 2.94 -17.78 -12.64
C VAL A 154 3.58 -18.28 -11.34
N PRO A 155 3.30 -19.53 -10.91
CA PRO A 155 4.01 -20.14 -9.80
C PRO A 155 5.46 -20.45 -10.21
N VAL A 156 6.41 -20.15 -9.32
CA VAL A 156 7.85 -20.33 -9.57
C VAL A 156 8.58 -20.89 -8.36
N ILE A 157 9.75 -21.46 -8.61
CA ILE A 157 10.77 -21.77 -7.59
C ILE A 157 12.07 -21.11 -8.04
N ASN A 158 12.60 -20.15 -7.26
CA ASN A 158 13.79 -19.37 -7.63
C ASN A 158 13.68 -18.75 -9.04
N GLU A 159 12.53 -18.14 -9.33
CA GLU A 159 12.14 -17.55 -10.61
C GLU A 159 11.99 -18.56 -11.77
N GLN A 160 12.27 -19.85 -11.57
CA GLN A 160 12.06 -20.90 -12.57
C GLN A 160 10.61 -21.36 -12.59
N THR A 161 10.02 -21.43 -13.79
CA THR A 161 8.67 -21.97 -13.98
C THR A 161 8.68 -23.51 -13.93
N ASN A 162 7.55 -24.16 -14.20
CA ASN A 162 7.51 -25.62 -14.37
C ASN A 162 8.27 -26.12 -15.63
N ILE A 163 8.69 -25.21 -16.52
CA ILE A 163 9.51 -25.53 -17.70
C ILE A 163 10.95 -25.09 -17.41
N PRO A 164 11.95 -26.00 -17.38
CA PRO A 164 13.28 -25.72 -16.82
C PRO A 164 14.04 -24.55 -17.46
N HIS A 165 13.80 -24.26 -18.73
CA HIS A 165 14.48 -23.18 -19.46
C HIS A 165 13.63 -21.90 -19.57
N ILE A 166 12.48 -21.83 -18.90
CA ILE A 166 11.60 -20.67 -18.88
C ILE A 166 11.51 -20.14 -17.45
N TYR A 167 11.79 -18.84 -17.31
CA TYR A 167 11.80 -18.12 -16.05
C TYR A 167 10.77 -16.99 -16.07
N ALA A 168 10.29 -16.60 -14.90
CA ALA A 168 9.39 -15.47 -14.71
C ALA A 168 9.92 -14.58 -13.59
N VAL A 169 9.73 -13.26 -13.72
CA VAL A 169 10.16 -12.25 -12.74
C VAL A 169 9.13 -11.12 -12.67
N GLY A 170 9.12 -10.40 -11.55
CA GLY A 170 8.25 -9.22 -11.34
C GLY A 170 6.80 -9.59 -11.03
N ASP A 171 5.88 -8.69 -11.36
CA ASP A 171 4.50 -8.75 -10.88
C ASP A 171 3.74 -10.01 -11.33
N ILE A 172 4.19 -10.72 -12.37
CA ILE A 172 3.51 -11.94 -12.81
C ILE A 172 3.71 -13.12 -11.84
N LEU A 173 4.60 -13.01 -10.85
CA LEU A 173 4.87 -14.08 -9.89
C LEU A 173 3.70 -14.28 -8.91
N ASP A 174 3.38 -15.55 -8.63
CA ASP A 174 2.28 -15.91 -7.73
C ASP A 174 2.69 -15.80 -6.26
N GLY A 175 1.93 -15.02 -5.48
CA GLY A 175 2.12 -14.88 -4.04
C GLY A 175 3.35 -14.06 -3.61
N LEU A 176 4.00 -13.34 -4.53
CA LEU A 176 5.18 -12.52 -4.24
C LEU A 176 4.87 -11.01 -4.35
N PRO A 177 5.65 -10.14 -3.67
CA PRO A 177 5.43 -8.69 -3.71
C PRO A 177 5.54 -8.08 -5.12
N GLU A 178 4.53 -7.31 -5.51
CA GLU A 178 4.42 -6.60 -6.80
C GLU A 178 5.09 -5.23 -6.72
N LEU A 179 6.42 -5.22 -6.56
CA LEU A 179 7.20 -3.99 -6.32
C LEU A 179 8.39 -3.88 -7.28
N THR A 180 8.66 -2.67 -7.75
CA THR A 180 9.76 -2.39 -8.70
C THR A 180 11.13 -2.86 -8.19
N PRO A 181 11.57 -2.55 -6.95
CA PRO A 181 12.87 -3.01 -6.46
C PRO A 181 12.98 -4.54 -6.39
N VAL A 182 11.87 -5.22 -6.10
CA VAL A 182 11.80 -6.69 -6.06
C VAL A 182 11.98 -7.27 -7.47
N ALA A 183 11.30 -6.72 -8.47
CA ALA A 183 11.43 -7.16 -9.85
C ALA A 183 12.86 -6.96 -10.40
N ILE A 184 13.47 -5.81 -10.10
CA ILE A 184 14.86 -5.50 -10.49
C ILE A 184 15.83 -6.49 -9.83
N GLN A 185 15.74 -6.68 -8.51
CA GLN A 185 16.62 -7.57 -7.77
C GLN A 185 16.48 -9.03 -8.22
N ALA A 186 15.24 -9.51 -8.42
CA ALA A 186 14.98 -10.83 -8.95
C ALA A 186 15.62 -11.04 -10.33
N GLY A 187 15.46 -10.06 -11.24
CA GLY A 187 16.05 -10.11 -12.58
C GLY A 187 17.58 -10.13 -12.56
N ILE A 188 18.21 -9.24 -11.77
CA ILE A 188 19.67 -9.17 -11.63
C ILE A 188 20.23 -10.48 -11.07
N LEU A 189 19.65 -10.97 -9.98
CA LEU A 189 20.14 -12.19 -9.32
C LEU A 189 19.90 -13.42 -10.20
N LEU A 190 18.76 -13.51 -10.89
CA LEU A 190 18.51 -14.58 -11.85
C LEU A 190 19.58 -14.59 -12.96
N ALA A 191 19.87 -13.44 -13.57
CA ALA A 191 20.89 -13.34 -14.61
C ALA A 191 22.27 -13.81 -14.11
N ARG A 192 22.65 -13.43 -12.89
CA ARG A 192 23.91 -13.89 -12.27
C ARG A 192 23.92 -15.40 -11.99
N ARG A 193 22.80 -15.99 -11.59
CA ARG A 193 22.71 -17.46 -11.40
C ARG A 193 22.85 -18.21 -12.72
N LEU A 194 22.30 -17.66 -13.80
CA LEU A 194 22.36 -18.29 -15.12
C LEU A 194 23.72 -18.15 -15.81
N TYR A 195 24.38 -17.00 -15.66
CA TYR A 195 25.52 -16.62 -16.50
C TYR A 195 26.80 -16.23 -15.75
N ASP A 196 26.77 -16.16 -14.42
CA ASP A 196 27.90 -15.73 -13.57
C ASP A 196 28.16 -16.70 -12.40
N ASN A 197 27.65 -17.94 -12.48
CA ASN A 197 27.78 -18.99 -11.46
C ASN A 197 27.40 -18.57 -10.03
N SER A 198 26.62 -17.51 -9.87
CA SER A 198 26.16 -17.07 -8.56
C SER A 198 25.17 -18.08 -7.98
N THR A 199 25.17 -18.24 -6.66
CA THR A 199 24.19 -19.05 -5.93
C THR A 199 23.13 -18.19 -5.21
N ILE A 200 23.23 -16.87 -5.32
CA ILE A 200 22.40 -15.92 -4.56
C ILE A 200 20.99 -15.86 -5.15
N GLN A 201 19.99 -16.10 -4.30
CA GLN A 201 18.57 -15.99 -4.61
C GLN A 201 18.00 -14.65 -4.15
N CYS A 202 16.90 -14.22 -4.78
CA CYS A 202 16.17 -13.06 -4.30
C CYS A 202 15.44 -13.42 -3.00
N ASP A 203 15.62 -12.61 -1.96
CA ASP A 203 14.86 -12.77 -0.72
C ASP A 203 13.62 -11.89 -0.75
N TYR A 204 12.46 -12.53 -0.70
CA TYR A 204 11.14 -11.90 -0.73
C TYR A 204 10.55 -11.67 0.68
N THR A 205 11.29 -12.02 1.73
CA THR A 205 10.90 -11.86 3.12
C THR A 205 11.23 -10.45 3.60
N ASN A 206 10.29 -9.84 4.35
CA ASN A 206 10.47 -8.51 4.95
C ASN A 206 10.90 -7.44 3.91
N VAL A 207 10.30 -7.47 2.72
CA VAL A 207 10.48 -6.41 1.73
C VAL A 207 9.80 -5.13 2.26
N PRO A 208 10.53 -4.00 2.42
CA PRO A 208 9.91 -2.75 2.82
C PRO A 208 8.99 -2.21 1.73
N THR A 209 7.90 -1.57 2.15
CA THR A 209 6.93 -0.93 1.28
C THR A 209 6.59 0.45 1.83
N THR A 210 6.28 1.41 0.96
CA THR A 210 5.72 2.70 1.35
C THR A 210 4.54 3.04 0.46
N VAL A 211 3.45 3.48 1.08
CA VAL A 211 2.27 4.03 0.42
C VAL A 211 2.35 5.55 0.52
N PHE A 212 2.36 6.23 -0.63
CA PHE A 212 2.60 7.67 -0.74
C PHE A 212 1.31 8.49 -0.67
N THR A 213 0.53 8.25 0.38
CA THR A 213 -0.64 9.07 0.72
C THR A 213 -0.24 10.45 1.27
N PRO A 214 -1.17 11.41 1.42
CA PRO A 214 -0.85 12.75 1.91
C PRO A 214 -0.12 12.78 3.26
N ILE A 215 -0.40 11.77 4.10
CA ILE A 215 0.51 11.32 5.14
C ILE A 215 1.07 9.97 4.69
N GLU A 216 2.38 9.88 4.51
CA GLU A 216 3.00 8.66 3.97
C GLU A 216 2.98 7.54 5.00
N TYR A 217 2.88 6.30 4.53
CA TYR A 217 2.91 5.10 5.36
C TYR A 217 3.98 4.13 4.90
N GLY A 218 5.01 3.96 5.71
CA GLY A 218 6.10 3.02 5.50
C GLY A 218 5.96 1.81 6.40
N CYS A 219 6.18 0.62 5.87
CA CYS A 219 6.16 -0.62 6.64
C CYS A 219 7.18 -1.65 6.17
N VAL A 220 7.54 -2.54 7.08
CA VAL A 220 8.32 -3.75 6.78
C VAL A 220 7.93 -4.86 7.75
N GLY A 221 7.84 -6.09 7.23
CA GLY A 221 7.49 -7.27 8.00
C GLY A 221 5.98 -7.47 8.15
N LEU A 222 5.59 -8.12 9.25
CA LEU A 222 4.22 -8.52 9.53
C LEU A 222 3.39 -7.35 10.03
N SER A 223 2.13 -7.31 9.59
CA SER A 223 1.11 -6.53 10.27
C SER A 223 0.81 -7.10 11.66
N GLU A 224 0.20 -6.30 12.53
CA GLU A 224 -0.17 -6.70 13.89
C GLU A 224 -1.11 -7.92 13.91
N GLU A 225 -2.17 -7.90 13.09
CA GLU A 225 -3.12 -9.01 12.97
C GLU A 225 -2.50 -10.29 12.37
N SER A 226 -1.50 -10.12 11.49
CA SER A 226 -0.74 -11.25 10.93
C SER A 226 0.21 -11.84 11.96
N ALA A 227 0.83 -11.01 12.79
CA ALA A 227 1.69 -11.45 13.88
C ALA A 227 0.90 -12.22 14.95
N PHE A 228 -0.30 -11.74 15.32
CA PHE A 228 -1.21 -12.47 16.21
C PHE A 228 -1.58 -13.84 15.63
N SER A 229 -1.99 -13.87 14.36
CA SER A 229 -2.36 -15.13 13.68
C SER A 229 -1.21 -16.13 13.60
N LYS A 230 0.03 -15.64 13.50
CA LYS A 230 1.22 -16.49 13.32
C LYS A 230 1.83 -16.96 14.64
N TYR A 231 1.90 -16.11 15.65
CA TYR A 231 2.66 -16.36 16.88
C TYR A 231 1.81 -16.48 18.15
N GLY A 232 0.50 -16.22 18.07
CA GLY A 232 -0.39 -16.11 19.23
C GLY A 232 -0.39 -14.70 19.82
N GLU A 233 -1.58 -14.17 20.14
CA GLU A 233 -1.75 -12.81 20.68
C GLU A 233 -0.97 -12.62 21.99
N GLU A 234 -0.96 -13.65 22.85
CA GLU A 234 -0.27 -13.65 24.14
C GLU A 234 1.24 -13.47 24.00
N ASN A 235 1.82 -13.90 22.87
CA ASN A 235 3.24 -13.89 22.57
C ASN A 235 3.68 -12.64 21.78
N ILE A 236 2.76 -11.73 21.48
CA ILE A 236 3.06 -10.48 20.78
C ILE A 236 3.00 -9.29 21.75
N GLU A 237 3.99 -8.41 21.64
CA GLU A 237 3.99 -7.10 22.29
C GLU A 237 4.13 -6.01 21.22
N VAL A 238 3.30 -4.97 21.32
CA VAL A 238 3.29 -3.87 20.35
C VAL A 238 3.66 -2.58 21.06
N PHE A 239 4.83 -2.03 20.74
CA PHE A 239 5.25 -0.72 21.24
C PHE A 239 4.87 0.35 20.22
N HIS A 240 4.34 1.47 20.68
CA HIS A 240 3.80 2.50 19.78
C HIS A 240 3.81 3.89 20.39
N SER A 241 3.73 4.91 19.54
CA SER A 241 3.65 6.31 19.97
C SER A 241 3.08 7.18 18.86
N ASN A 242 2.34 8.22 19.25
CA ASN A 242 2.08 9.35 18.35
C ASN A 242 3.24 10.33 18.42
N PHE A 243 3.47 11.06 17.35
CA PHE A 243 4.44 12.14 17.31
C PHE A 243 3.93 13.29 16.45
N THR A 244 4.54 14.46 16.62
CA THR A 244 4.33 15.62 15.76
C THR A 244 5.68 16.01 15.17
N PRO A 245 5.87 15.97 13.84
CA PRO A 245 7.08 16.50 13.21
C PRO A 245 7.37 17.93 13.68
N LEU A 246 8.62 18.24 13.97
CA LEU A 246 8.99 19.59 14.44
C LEU A 246 8.57 20.65 13.42
N GLU A 247 8.69 20.34 12.13
CA GLU A 247 8.31 21.18 11.00
C GLU A 247 6.80 21.52 11.00
N TRP A 248 5.97 20.74 11.69
CA TRP A 248 4.51 20.92 11.71
C TRP A 248 4.04 21.78 12.90
N THR A 249 4.93 22.06 13.86
CA THR A 249 4.61 22.86 15.05
C THR A 249 4.33 24.33 14.73
N VAL A 250 5.20 24.97 13.95
CA VAL A 250 5.06 26.37 13.51
C VAL A 250 3.79 26.60 12.67
N PRO A 251 3.48 25.79 11.64
CA PRO A 251 2.23 25.93 10.88
C PRO A 251 0.99 25.42 11.64
N LYS A 252 1.15 24.86 12.85
CA LYS A 252 0.07 24.36 13.71
C LYS A 252 -0.82 23.33 13.03
N ARG A 253 -0.22 22.35 12.35
CA ARG A 253 -0.94 21.27 11.65
C ARG A 253 -0.60 19.90 12.19
N GLY A 254 -1.52 18.95 12.02
CA GLY A 254 -1.25 17.52 12.23
C GLY A 254 -0.73 17.16 13.63
N GLN A 255 -1.19 17.86 14.68
CA GLN A 255 -0.81 17.53 16.06
C GLN A 255 -1.20 16.07 16.37
N ASN A 256 -0.22 15.25 16.77
CA ASN A 256 -0.36 13.82 17.01
C ASN A 256 -0.82 12.99 15.78
N ALA A 257 -0.76 13.53 14.57
CA ALA A 257 -1.12 12.78 13.35
C ALA A 257 -0.04 11.76 12.96
N GLY A 258 1.22 12.02 13.29
CA GLY A 258 2.29 11.03 13.16
C GLY A 258 2.07 9.85 14.11
N TYR A 259 2.35 8.64 13.65
CA TYR A 259 2.22 7.43 14.45
C TYR A 259 3.27 6.39 14.04
N VAL A 260 3.89 5.74 15.02
CA VAL A 260 4.81 4.63 14.80
C VAL A 260 4.39 3.46 15.68
N LYS A 261 4.55 2.24 15.18
CA LYS A 261 4.50 1.03 15.99
C LYS A 261 5.51 -0.01 15.54
N ILE A 262 5.96 -0.81 16.51
CA ILE A 262 6.80 -1.99 16.30
C ILE A 262 6.14 -3.20 16.94
N VAL A 263 6.13 -4.30 16.21
CA VAL A 263 5.51 -5.56 16.60
C VAL A 263 6.62 -6.53 16.95
N CYS A 264 6.64 -7.01 18.19
CA CYS A 264 7.70 -7.85 18.74
C CYS A 264 7.17 -9.23 19.15
N VAL A 265 8.00 -10.27 19.00
CA VAL A 265 7.71 -11.62 19.49
C VAL A 265 8.42 -11.83 20.83
N LEU A 266 7.65 -12.00 21.91
CA LEU A 266 8.15 -12.09 23.28
C LEU A 266 9.11 -13.28 23.47
N SER A 267 8.70 -14.46 23.01
CA SER A 267 9.50 -15.70 23.11
C SER A 267 10.79 -15.69 22.29
N GLU A 268 10.92 -14.79 21.30
CA GLU A 268 12.14 -14.61 20.50
C GLU A 268 12.95 -13.41 20.98
N ASN A 269 13.05 -13.20 22.30
CA ASN A 269 13.79 -12.08 22.90
C ASN A 269 13.35 -10.71 22.36
N ASN A 270 12.04 -10.49 22.23
CA ASN A 270 11.46 -9.28 21.63
C ASN A 270 12.00 -8.97 20.23
N LYS A 271 12.23 -10.00 19.41
CA LYS A 271 12.57 -9.81 18.00
C LYS A 271 11.50 -8.98 17.29
N ILE A 272 11.94 -7.98 16.55
CA ILE A 272 11.06 -7.11 15.78
C ILE A 272 10.63 -7.87 14.52
N VAL A 273 9.34 -8.15 14.40
CA VAL A 273 8.74 -8.84 13.25
C VAL A 273 7.87 -7.94 12.39
N GLY A 274 7.55 -6.74 12.86
CA GLY A 274 6.83 -5.72 12.11
C GLY A 274 7.26 -4.32 12.53
N PHE A 275 7.42 -3.42 11.56
CA PHE A 275 7.64 -2.00 11.76
C PHE A 275 6.68 -1.22 10.88
N HIS A 276 6.00 -0.24 11.47
CA HIS A 276 5.00 0.58 10.79
C HIS A 276 5.17 2.03 11.20
N TYR A 277 5.24 2.92 10.22
CA TYR A 277 5.48 4.34 10.41
C TYR A 277 4.54 5.14 9.52
N LEU A 278 3.75 6.03 10.12
CA LEU A 278 2.84 6.96 9.47
C LEU A 278 3.34 8.38 9.78
N GLY A 279 3.78 9.09 8.75
CA GLY A 279 4.41 10.40 8.91
C GLY A 279 5.14 10.85 7.65
N PRO A 280 5.77 12.02 7.67
CA PRO A 280 6.55 12.51 6.54
C PRO A 280 7.78 11.65 6.27
N ASN A 281 8.16 11.52 4.99
CA ASN A 281 9.36 10.78 4.56
C ASN A 281 9.38 9.33 5.04
N ALA A 282 8.21 8.67 5.03
CA ALA A 282 8.06 7.33 5.58
C ALA A 282 8.96 6.31 4.89
N GLY A 283 9.16 6.45 3.57
CA GLY A 283 10.08 5.59 2.82
C GLY A 283 11.53 5.69 3.33
N GLU A 284 12.00 6.91 3.59
CA GLU A 284 13.35 7.18 4.08
C GLU A 284 13.56 6.58 5.48
N VAL A 285 12.56 6.76 6.37
CA VAL A 285 12.59 6.18 7.71
C VAL A 285 12.61 4.65 7.63
N THR A 286 11.65 4.04 6.92
CA THR A 286 11.47 2.59 6.85
C THR A 286 12.66 1.86 6.23
N GLN A 287 13.37 2.46 5.28
CA GLN A 287 14.48 1.82 4.58
C GLN A 287 15.62 1.37 5.53
N ALA A 288 15.91 2.16 6.56
CA ALA A 288 16.91 1.81 7.57
C ALA A 288 16.44 0.65 8.46
N PHE A 289 15.18 0.69 8.92
CA PHE A 289 14.59 -0.36 9.76
C PHE A 289 14.48 -1.71 9.04
N ALA A 290 14.25 -1.71 7.72
CA ALA A 290 14.27 -2.92 6.92
C ALA A 290 15.61 -3.65 6.98
N THR A 291 16.72 -2.89 6.96
CA THR A 291 18.07 -3.43 7.11
C THR A 291 18.28 -3.98 8.52
N ALA A 292 17.87 -3.26 9.56
CA ALA A 292 17.96 -3.74 10.94
C ALA A 292 17.16 -5.04 11.15
N MET A 293 15.94 -5.12 10.64
CA MET A 293 15.10 -6.33 10.71
C MET A 293 15.70 -7.49 9.92
N LYS A 294 16.37 -7.23 8.79
CA LYS A 294 17.12 -8.24 8.05
C LYS A 294 18.25 -8.86 8.87
N LEU A 295 18.88 -8.06 9.74
CA LEU A 295 19.91 -8.50 10.68
C LEU A 295 19.35 -9.12 11.97
N GLY A 296 18.02 -9.23 12.09
CA GLY A 296 17.36 -9.85 13.24
C GLY A 296 17.23 -8.94 14.46
N ALA A 297 17.15 -7.62 14.26
CA ALA A 297 17.04 -6.65 15.34
C ALA A 297 15.92 -6.98 16.35
N THR A 298 16.24 -6.78 17.62
CA THR A 298 15.35 -6.90 18.77
C THR A 298 14.94 -5.53 19.29
N LYS A 299 13.92 -5.49 20.15
CA LYS A 299 13.56 -4.27 20.89
C LYS A 299 14.73 -3.70 21.69
N ALA A 300 15.58 -4.56 22.26
CA ALA A 300 16.74 -4.13 23.04
C ALA A 300 17.79 -3.41 22.18
N ASP A 301 18.03 -3.88 20.94
CA ASP A 301 18.93 -3.21 20.00
C ASP A 301 18.42 -1.82 19.64
N LEU A 302 17.10 -1.69 19.45
CA LEU A 302 16.46 -0.41 19.15
C LEU A 302 16.53 0.56 20.33
N ASP A 303 16.32 0.09 21.56
CA ASP A 303 16.42 0.90 22.78
C ASP A 303 17.85 1.33 23.11
N ALA A 304 18.84 0.52 22.73
CA ALA A 304 20.25 0.87 22.87
C ALA A 304 20.71 1.92 21.84
N THR A 305 19.92 2.15 20.79
CA THR A 305 20.26 3.11 19.73
C THR A 305 19.92 4.53 20.16
N ILE A 306 20.90 5.43 20.09
CA ILE A 306 20.68 6.86 20.38
C ILE A 306 20.01 7.54 19.18
N GLY A 307 18.91 8.24 19.43
CA GLY A 307 18.17 9.00 18.42
C GLY A 307 18.92 10.23 17.91
N ILE A 308 18.66 10.62 16.66
CA ILE A 308 19.15 11.87 16.08
C ILE A 308 18.08 12.95 16.29
N HIS A 309 18.45 14.06 16.92
CA HIS A 309 17.51 15.13 17.27
C HIS A 309 17.80 16.44 16.53
N PRO A 310 16.78 17.15 16.00
CA PRO A 310 15.38 16.75 15.87
C PRO A 310 15.13 15.96 14.58
N THR A 311 14.60 14.74 14.67
CA THR A 311 14.16 13.98 13.49
C THR A 311 12.89 13.19 13.77
N CYS A 312 12.07 12.94 12.73
CA CYS A 312 10.88 12.12 12.94
C CYS A 312 11.19 10.65 13.24
N ALA A 313 12.35 10.13 12.81
CA ALA A 313 12.73 8.73 13.02
C ALA A 313 13.12 8.42 14.47
N GLU A 314 13.58 9.43 15.24
CA GLU A 314 14.07 9.22 16.62
C GLU A 314 12.99 8.69 17.57
N VAL A 315 11.72 8.93 17.28
CA VAL A 315 10.60 8.40 18.09
C VAL A 315 10.65 6.87 18.19
N ALA A 316 11.15 6.18 17.17
CA ALA A 316 11.26 4.72 17.16
C ALA A 316 12.27 4.21 18.21
N THR A 317 13.29 5.00 18.58
CA THR A 317 14.33 4.59 19.54
C THR A 317 13.92 4.79 21.00
N THR A 318 12.73 5.35 21.26
CA THR A 318 12.26 5.69 22.63
C THR A 318 10.85 5.16 22.93
N LEU A 319 10.41 4.14 22.20
CA LEU A 319 9.09 3.54 22.38
C LEU A 319 8.99 2.72 23.67
N THR A 320 8.30 3.27 24.67
CA THR A 320 8.07 2.61 25.97
C THR A 320 6.63 2.21 26.20
N ILE A 321 5.68 2.83 25.50
CA ILE A 321 4.25 2.55 25.63
C ILE A 321 3.91 1.29 24.83
N THR A 322 3.28 0.33 25.48
CA THR A 322 2.75 -0.90 24.88
C THR A 322 1.25 -0.82 24.67
N LYS A 323 0.70 -1.35 23.57
CA LYS A 323 -0.76 -1.46 23.40
C LYS A 323 -1.43 -2.22 24.55
N ARG A 324 -0.80 -3.29 25.04
CA ARG A 324 -1.33 -4.15 26.12
C ARG A 324 -1.55 -3.40 27.44
N SER A 325 -0.78 -2.34 27.71
CA SER A 325 -0.94 -1.55 28.93
C SER A 325 -2.15 -0.59 28.88
N GLY A 326 -2.72 -0.35 27.69
CA GLY A 326 -3.83 0.59 27.49
C GLY A 326 -3.47 2.06 27.70
N ALA A 327 -2.19 2.39 27.89
CA ALA A 327 -1.75 3.77 28.07
C ALA A 327 -1.89 4.60 26.77
N SER A 328 -2.19 5.89 26.91
CA SER A 328 -2.38 6.76 25.74
C SER A 328 -1.05 7.14 25.10
N THR A 329 -1.00 7.06 23.77
CA THR A 329 0.15 7.47 22.96
C THR A 329 0.15 8.96 22.60
N LYS A 330 -0.93 9.70 22.89
CA LYS A 330 -1.04 11.11 22.53
C LYS A 330 -0.06 11.94 23.35
N GLN A 331 0.85 12.64 22.66
CA GLN A 331 1.75 13.58 23.30
C GLN A 331 0.95 14.83 23.70
N LYS A 332 1.05 15.21 24.98
CA LYS A 332 0.38 16.40 25.53
C LYS A 332 1.13 17.71 25.22
N GLY A 333 2.21 17.64 24.45
CA GLY A 333 3.19 18.72 24.26
C GLY A 333 4.33 18.63 25.28
N CYS A 334 5.44 19.31 24.98
CA CYS A 334 6.40 19.73 25.99
C CYS A 334 5.93 21.03 26.63
#